data_AF-A0A4S9KGX8-F1
#
_entry.id   AF-A0A4S9KGX8-F1
#
_cell.length_a   1.000
_cell.length_b   1.000
_cell.length_c   1.000
_cell.angle_alpha   90.00
_cell.angle_beta   90.00
_cell.angle_gamma   90.00
#
_symmetry.space_group_name_H-M   'P 1'
#
loop_
_entity.id
_entity.type
_entity.pdbx_description
1 polymer ?
#
loop_
_entity_poly.entity_id
_entity_poly.type
_entity_poly.pdbx_seq_one_letter_code
_entity_poly.pdbx_strand_id
1 'polypeptide(L)'
;MPSKKKDMPYSWEMVVEANRHGTVEDLDLALLSAFEESEKAYEISVDSARVNATLNNKVDRLEYLLDEGHIDMNKIGPASVASSFGDSSPKDLAAVLVSRGWDINQIQQTRGTYHSPASNEFNKKLIQLVCRDEEMVRWCLDKGATIEQSDETLLADVASFGSIDTCRILLEHGAPISESTLHNAAWRGRPEMVTYLVDEV
;
A
#
# COMPACT_ATOMS: atom_id res chain seq x y z
N MET A 1 48.23 -20.29 -13.54
CA MET A 1 46.81 -20.31 -13.95
C MET A 1 46.10 -19.19 -13.21
N PRO A 2 45.47 -18.21 -13.87
CA PRO A 2 44.57 -17.32 -13.17
C PRO A 2 43.30 -18.11 -12.87
N SER A 3 42.92 -18.20 -11.59
CA SER A 3 41.63 -18.74 -11.20
C SER A 3 40.57 -17.87 -11.87
N LYS A 4 39.75 -18.46 -12.75
CA LYS A 4 38.50 -17.85 -13.17
C LYS A 4 37.64 -17.75 -11.91
N LYS A 5 37.71 -16.61 -11.19
CA LYS A 5 36.56 -16.16 -10.44
C LYS A 5 35.45 -16.14 -11.50
N LYS A 6 34.47 -17.03 -11.38
CA LYS A 6 33.17 -16.74 -12.01
C LYS A 6 32.86 -15.33 -11.52
N ASP A 7 32.71 -14.38 -12.45
CA ASP A 7 32.15 -13.08 -12.07
C ASP A 7 30.84 -13.43 -11.38
N MET A 8 30.81 -13.31 -10.05
CA MET A 8 29.55 -13.38 -9.34
C MET A 8 28.71 -12.25 -9.95
N PRO A 9 27.44 -12.51 -10.31
CA PRO A 9 26.55 -11.45 -10.74
C PRO A 9 26.58 -10.33 -9.69
N TYR A 10 26.49 -9.08 -10.13
CA TYR A 10 26.46 -7.96 -9.20
C TYR A 10 25.33 -8.16 -8.19
N SER A 11 25.51 -7.70 -6.94
CA SER A 11 24.53 -7.94 -5.88
C SER A 11 23.10 -7.51 -6.26
N TRP A 12 22.96 -6.42 -7.03
CA TRP A 12 21.67 -5.96 -7.54
C TRP A 12 21.00 -6.96 -8.50
N GLU A 13 21.76 -7.68 -9.33
CA GLU A 13 21.22 -8.70 -10.24
C GLU A 13 20.70 -9.90 -9.45
N MET A 14 21.43 -10.29 -8.40
CA MET A 14 21.03 -11.37 -7.50
C MET A 14 19.70 -11.04 -6.81
N VAL A 15 19.55 -9.80 -6.31
CA VAL A 15 18.29 -9.37 -5.68
C VAL A 15 17.13 -9.33 -6.69
N VAL A 16 17.38 -8.88 -7.92
CA VAL A 16 16.35 -8.88 -8.97
C VAL A 16 15.91 -10.30 -9.31
N GLU A 17 16.84 -11.25 -9.39
CA GLU A 17 16.53 -12.65 -9.69
C GLU A 17 15.81 -13.33 -8.52
N ALA A 18 16.30 -13.14 -7.30
CA ALA A 18 15.63 -13.57 -6.08
C ALA A 18 14.19 -13.03 -6.05
N ASN A 19 14.01 -11.74 -6.35
CA ASN A 19 12.70 -11.11 -6.38
C ASN A 19 11.74 -11.76 -7.38
N ARG A 20 12.21 -12.15 -8.57
CA ARG A 20 11.37 -12.74 -9.62
C ARG A 20 11.02 -14.20 -9.35
N HIS A 21 12.00 -15.00 -8.94
CA HIS A 21 11.89 -16.46 -8.96
C HIS A 21 12.49 -17.18 -7.75
N GLY A 22 13.16 -16.46 -6.85
CA GLY A 22 13.87 -17.06 -5.72
C GLY A 22 13.03 -17.29 -4.45
N THR A 23 13.64 -17.98 -3.53
CA THR A 23 13.19 -18.24 -2.15
C THR A 23 13.60 -17.11 -1.20
N VAL A 24 13.27 -17.22 0.08
CA VAL A 24 13.81 -16.32 1.12
C VAL A 24 15.31 -16.54 1.27
N GLU A 25 15.79 -17.77 1.13
CA GLU A 25 17.22 -18.11 1.18
C GLU A 25 18.01 -17.50 0.01
N ASP A 26 17.42 -17.46 -1.20
CA ASP A 26 18.03 -16.78 -2.34
C ASP A 26 18.12 -15.27 -2.10
N LEU A 27 17.11 -14.70 -1.42
CA LEU A 27 17.11 -13.29 -1.04
C LEU A 27 18.17 -13.01 0.03
N ASP A 28 18.29 -13.85 1.06
CA ASP A 28 19.30 -13.77 2.11
C ASP A 28 20.72 -13.75 1.53
N LEU A 29 21.02 -14.70 0.63
CA LEU A 29 22.30 -14.76 -0.08
C LEU A 29 22.57 -13.50 -0.92
N ALA A 30 21.54 -12.96 -1.56
CA ALA A 30 21.66 -11.73 -2.35
C ALA A 30 21.93 -10.51 -1.48
N LEU A 31 21.25 -10.38 -0.34
CA LEU A 31 21.47 -9.30 0.64
C LEU A 31 22.84 -9.40 1.30
N LEU A 32 23.31 -10.60 1.63
CA LEU A 32 24.66 -10.82 2.14
C LEU A 32 25.72 -10.39 1.11
N SER A 33 25.53 -10.77 -0.16
CA SER A 33 26.43 -10.36 -1.25
C SER A 33 26.43 -8.83 -1.42
N ALA A 34 25.29 -8.18 -1.27
CA ALA A 34 25.17 -6.71 -1.33
C ALA A 34 25.89 -6.02 -0.16
N PHE A 35 25.77 -6.58 1.04
CA PHE A 35 26.46 -6.11 2.24
C PHE A 35 27.99 -6.20 2.11
N GLU A 36 28.49 -7.31 1.56
CA GLU A 36 29.92 -7.48 1.27
C GLU A 36 30.43 -6.53 0.17
N GLU A 37 29.57 -6.14 -0.78
CA GLU A 37 29.92 -5.24 -1.87
C GLU A 37 30.08 -3.78 -1.37
N SER A 38 29.05 -3.22 -0.74
CA SER A 38 29.10 -1.90 -0.09
C SER A 38 27.81 -1.59 0.67
N GLU A 39 27.87 -0.64 1.63
CA GLU A 39 26.69 -0.10 2.31
C GLU A 39 25.62 0.40 1.33
N LYS A 40 26.03 1.14 0.29
CA LYS A 40 25.10 1.63 -0.73
C LYS A 40 24.44 0.50 -1.53
N ALA A 41 25.18 -0.55 -1.88
CA ALA A 41 24.63 -1.70 -2.58
C ALA A 41 23.61 -2.45 -1.71
N TYR A 42 23.92 -2.61 -0.42
CA TYR A 42 23.02 -3.17 0.57
C TYR A 42 21.74 -2.37 0.72
N GLU A 43 21.81 -1.05 0.90
CA GLU A 43 20.62 -0.18 1.02
C GLU A 43 19.70 -0.27 -0.21
N ILE A 44 20.26 -0.22 -1.42
CA ILE A 44 19.50 -0.35 -2.68
C ILE A 44 18.83 -1.72 -2.78
N SER A 45 19.57 -2.76 -2.38
CA SER A 45 19.12 -4.14 -2.40
C SER A 45 17.97 -4.39 -1.43
N VAL A 46 18.10 -3.90 -0.19
CA VAL A 46 17.05 -3.95 0.83
C VAL A 46 15.80 -3.19 0.39
N ASP A 47 15.94 -1.99 -0.19
CA ASP A 47 14.77 -1.24 -0.67
C ASP A 47 14.07 -1.95 -1.83
N SER A 48 14.83 -2.51 -2.78
CA SER A 48 14.31 -3.32 -3.88
C SER A 48 13.54 -4.55 -3.38
N ALA A 49 14.11 -5.28 -2.41
CA ALA A 49 13.47 -6.43 -1.77
C ALA A 49 12.17 -6.04 -1.06
N ARG A 50 12.20 -4.96 -0.26
CA ARG A 50 11.03 -4.42 0.45
C ARG A 50 9.92 -3.99 -0.51
N VAL A 51 10.25 -3.23 -1.56
CA VAL A 51 9.29 -2.78 -2.56
C VAL A 51 8.69 -3.98 -3.29
N ASN A 52 9.50 -4.97 -3.67
CA ASN A 52 8.99 -6.18 -4.30
C ASN A 52 8.05 -6.97 -3.38
N ALA A 53 8.44 -7.14 -2.11
CA ALA A 53 7.64 -7.87 -1.13
C ALA A 53 6.28 -7.22 -0.88
N THR A 54 6.26 -5.89 -0.78
CA THR A 54 5.02 -5.11 -0.62
C THR A 54 4.14 -5.13 -1.85
N LEU A 55 4.67 -4.81 -3.04
CA LEU A 55 3.89 -4.72 -4.27
C LEU A 55 3.33 -6.06 -4.77
N ASN A 56 4.00 -7.18 -4.44
CA ASN A 56 3.64 -8.52 -4.91
C ASN A 56 3.07 -9.40 -3.79
N ASN A 57 2.68 -8.79 -2.65
CA ASN A 57 2.09 -9.48 -1.51
C ASN A 57 2.92 -10.72 -1.05
N LYS A 58 4.26 -10.60 -1.05
CA LYS A 58 5.18 -11.67 -0.61
C LYS A 58 5.37 -11.57 0.90
N VAL A 59 4.42 -12.14 1.63
CA VAL A 59 4.38 -12.12 3.10
C VAL A 59 5.66 -12.72 3.68
N ASP A 60 6.06 -13.91 3.22
CA ASP A 60 7.27 -14.62 3.65
C ASP A 60 8.54 -13.74 3.61
N ARG A 61 8.73 -13.00 2.53
CA ARG A 61 9.88 -12.10 2.37
C ARG A 61 9.76 -10.86 3.24
N LEU A 62 8.56 -10.30 3.35
CA LEU A 62 8.36 -9.14 4.23
C LEU A 62 8.65 -9.51 5.69
N GLU A 63 8.18 -10.67 6.13
CA GLU A 63 8.45 -11.20 7.47
C GLU A 63 9.94 -11.38 7.69
N TYR A 64 10.64 -12.05 6.78
CA TYR A 64 12.10 -12.19 6.86
C TYR A 64 12.82 -10.83 6.97
N LEU A 65 12.48 -9.86 6.11
CA LEU A 65 13.10 -8.53 6.14
C LEU A 65 12.86 -7.79 7.47
N LEU A 66 11.70 -7.99 8.09
CA LEU A 66 11.35 -7.40 9.39
C LEU A 66 12.04 -8.11 10.55
N ASP A 67 12.01 -9.45 10.54
CA ASP A 67 12.49 -10.29 11.63
C ASP A 67 14.02 -10.24 11.73
N GLU A 68 14.72 -10.17 10.60
CA GLU A 68 16.18 -9.95 10.53
C GLU A 68 16.59 -8.46 10.69
N GLY A 69 15.61 -7.56 10.85
CA GLY A 69 15.86 -6.14 11.10
C GLY A 69 16.46 -5.38 9.92
N HIS A 70 16.29 -5.88 8.69
CA HIS A 70 16.73 -5.20 7.47
C HIS A 70 15.92 -3.93 7.18
N ILE A 71 14.64 -3.92 7.57
CA ILE A 71 13.74 -2.79 7.36
C ILE A 71 13.05 -2.34 8.65
N ASP A 72 12.77 -1.05 8.72
CA ASP A 72 11.91 -0.47 9.74
C ASP A 72 10.47 -0.44 9.24
N MET A 73 9.60 -1.18 9.93
CA MET A 73 8.17 -1.29 9.63
C MET A 73 7.48 0.08 9.51
N ASN A 74 7.90 1.07 10.30
CA ASN A 74 7.29 2.42 10.31
C ASN A 74 7.63 3.24 9.04
N LYS A 75 8.62 2.79 8.26
CA LYS A 75 8.95 3.37 6.96
C LYS A 75 8.13 2.78 5.82
N ILE A 76 7.32 1.74 6.07
CA ILE A 76 6.40 1.18 5.10
C ILE A 76 5.14 2.04 5.07
N GLY A 77 4.99 2.83 4.02
CA GLY A 77 3.84 3.72 3.85
C GLY A 77 2.57 2.97 3.42
N PRO A 78 1.37 3.49 3.76
CA PRO A 78 0.08 2.99 3.33
C PRO A 78 -0.04 2.67 1.83
N ALA A 79 0.56 3.46 0.93
CA ALA A 79 0.51 3.19 -0.51
C ALA A 79 1.28 1.93 -0.91
N SER A 80 2.38 1.59 -0.22
CA SER A 80 3.08 0.32 -0.44
C SER A 80 2.21 -0.87 -0.02
N VAL A 81 1.41 -0.72 1.04
CA VAL A 81 0.47 -1.75 1.50
C VAL A 81 -0.74 -1.85 0.58
N ALA A 82 -1.33 -0.73 0.16
CA ALA A 82 -2.51 -0.70 -0.69
C ALA A 82 -2.24 -1.15 -2.14
N SER A 83 -1.00 -1.04 -2.60
CA SER A 83 -0.61 -1.43 -3.94
C SER A 83 -0.49 -2.95 -4.02
N SER A 84 -1.34 -3.59 -4.81
CA SER A 84 -1.20 -5.00 -5.18
C SER A 84 -1.27 -5.13 -6.70
N PHE A 85 -0.35 -5.90 -7.29
CA PHE A 85 -0.47 -6.33 -8.68
C PHE A 85 -1.21 -7.66 -8.77
N GLY A 86 -2.22 -7.73 -9.63
CA GLY A 86 -3.03 -8.94 -9.84
C GLY A 86 -4.24 -9.05 -8.90
N ASP A 87 -4.70 -10.27 -8.65
CA ASP A 87 -5.93 -10.57 -7.87
C ASP A 87 -5.66 -10.84 -6.38
N SER A 88 -4.43 -10.63 -5.89
CA SER A 88 -4.12 -10.85 -4.46
C SER A 88 -4.56 -9.64 -3.64
N SER A 89 -5.46 -9.85 -2.68
CA SER A 89 -5.83 -8.81 -1.71
C SER A 89 -4.59 -8.42 -0.86
N PRO A 90 -4.35 -7.12 -0.62
CA PRO A 90 -3.26 -6.65 0.24
C PRO A 90 -3.46 -7.02 1.73
N LYS A 91 -4.58 -7.66 2.07
CA LYS A 91 -5.00 -7.95 3.44
C LYS A 91 -4.00 -8.80 4.21
N ASP A 92 -3.39 -9.81 3.60
CA ASP A 92 -2.43 -10.68 4.30
C ASP A 92 -1.21 -9.90 4.76
N LEU A 93 -0.62 -9.11 3.86
CA LEU A 93 0.49 -8.23 4.17
C LEU A 93 0.11 -7.15 5.18
N ALA A 94 -1.05 -6.51 5.03
CA ALA A 94 -1.53 -5.54 5.99
C ALA A 94 -1.75 -6.17 7.37
N ALA A 95 -2.26 -7.40 7.45
CA ALA A 95 -2.47 -8.13 8.69
C ALA A 95 -1.15 -8.48 9.40
N VAL A 96 -0.15 -8.89 8.64
CA VAL A 96 1.21 -9.13 9.13
C VAL A 96 1.79 -7.87 9.75
N LEU A 97 1.68 -6.72 9.07
CA LEU A 97 2.15 -5.43 9.56
C LEU A 97 1.40 -4.97 10.81
N VAL A 98 0.06 -4.96 10.77
CA VAL A 98 -0.77 -4.54 11.91
C VAL A 98 -0.55 -5.43 13.13
N SER A 99 -0.38 -6.75 12.94
CA SER A 99 -0.07 -7.68 14.05
C SER A 99 1.26 -7.40 14.74
N ARG A 100 2.21 -6.79 14.00
CA ARG A 100 3.52 -6.36 14.51
C ARG A 100 3.51 -4.93 15.04
N GLY A 101 2.37 -4.24 15.04
CA GLY A 101 2.19 -2.89 15.59
C GLY A 101 2.31 -1.75 14.57
N TRP A 102 2.19 -2.03 13.27
CA TRP A 102 2.12 -0.98 12.25
C TRP A 102 0.88 -0.12 12.45
N ASP A 103 1.04 1.19 12.40
CA ASP A 103 -0.05 2.14 12.59
C ASP A 103 -0.94 2.21 11.34
N ILE A 104 -2.14 1.64 11.44
CA ILE A 104 -3.13 1.65 10.35
C ILE A 104 -3.60 3.06 9.97
N ASN A 105 -3.42 4.03 10.86
CA ASN A 105 -3.77 5.43 10.65
C ASN A 105 -2.58 6.26 10.17
N GLN A 106 -1.43 5.65 9.86
CA GLN A 106 -0.29 6.37 9.32
C GLN A 106 -0.71 7.16 8.07
N ILE A 107 -0.28 8.41 8.03
CA ILE A 107 -0.52 9.31 6.91
C ILE A 107 0.70 9.27 6.00
N GLN A 108 0.47 9.01 4.71
CA GLN A 108 1.48 9.21 3.68
C GLN A 108 1.15 10.43 2.84
N GLN A 109 2.14 11.32 2.71
CA GLN A 109 2.10 12.36 1.70
C GLN A 109 2.23 11.71 0.33
N THR A 110 1.17 11.78 -0.47
CA THR A 110 1.20 11.35 -1.87
C THR A 110 1.44 12.57 -2.76
N ARG A 111 2.42 12.47 -3.67
CA ARG A 111 2.59 13.48 -4.73
C ARG A 111 1.42 13.35 -5.69
N GLY A 112 0.73 14.46 -5.98
CA GLY A 112 -0.39 14.50 -6.91
C GLY A 112 -0.04 13.81 -8.23
N THR A 113 -0.95 12.98 -8.74
CA THR A 113 -0.84 12.39 -10.07
C THR A 113 -1.09 13.46 -11.14
N TYR A 114 -0.66 13.19 -12.38
CA TYR A 114 -0.67 14.11 -13.53
C TYR A 114 -2.02 14.78 -13.88
N HIS A 115 -3.12 14.43 -13.21
CA HIS A 115 -4.46 14.99 -13.44
C HIS A 115 -5.00 15.87 -12.30
N SER A 116 -4.18 16.21 -11.30
CA SER A 116 -4.57 17.14 -10.23
C SER A 116 -3.60 18.34 -10.18
N PRO A 117 -4.10 19.57 -9.94
CA PRO A 117 -3.23 20.73 -9.79
C PRO A 117 -2.15 20.47 -8.74
N ALA A 118 -0.93 20.95 -9.03
CA ALA A 118 0.29 20.74 -8.25
C ALA A 118 0.29 21.30 -6.81
N SER A 119 -0.88 21.62 -6.25
CA SER A 119 -1.09 22.21 -4.93
C SER A 119 -1.72 21.26 -3.90
N ASN A 120 -2.24 20.10 -4.30
CA ASN A 120 -2.95 19.21 -3.37
C ASN A 120 -2.03 18.06 -2.94
N GLU A 121 -1.34 18.28 -1.82
CA GLU A 121 -0.76 17.21 -1.03
C GLU A 121 -1.91 16.36 -0.47
N PHE A 122 -2.11 15.15 -1.00
CA PHE A 122 -3.11 14.25 -0.46
C PHE A 122 -2.47 13.36 0.60
N ASN A 123 -2.70 13.72 1.85
CA ASN A 123 -2.45 12.89 3.01
C ASN A 123 -3.42 11.71 2.97
N LYS A 124 -2.95 10.54 2.58
CA LYS A 124 -3.78 9.33 2.51
C LYS A 124 -3.40 8.31 3.58
N LYS A 125 -4.41 7.87 4.33
CA LYS A 125 -4.41 6.67 5.18
C LYS A 125 -4.70 5.43 4.33
N LEU A 126 -4.45 4.24 4.87
CA LEU A 126 -4.71 2.98 4.17
C LEU A 126 -6.16 2.87 3.70
N ILE A 127 -7.13 3.21 4.56
CA ILE A 127 -8.57 3.12 4.27
C ILE A 127 -8.99 3.95 3.04
N GLN A 128 -8.33 5.08 2.79
CA GLN A 128 -8.58 5.93 1.62
C GLN A 128 -7.99 5.37 0.33
N LEU A 129 -6.94 4.56 0.43
CA LEU A 129 -6.28 3.94 -0.72
C LEU A 129 -6.98 2.66 -1.16
N VAL A 130 -7.60 1.95 -0.22
CA VAL A 130 -8.31 0.68 -0.44
C VAL A 130 -9.83 0.86 -0.47
N CYS A 131 -10.34 2.09 -0.54
CA CYS A 131 -11.77 2.41 -0.42
C CYS A 131 -12.67 1.80 -1.52
N ARG A 132 -12.10 1.12 -2.50
CA ARG A 132 -12.80 0.39 -3.56
C ARG A 132 -13.06 -1.07 -3.22
N ASP A 133 -12.32 -1.61 -2.26
CA ASP A 133 -12.44 -2.97 -1.77
C ASP A 133 -13.22 -2.92 -0.44
N GLU A 134 -14.49 -3.32 -0.50
CA GLU A 134 -15.37 -3.32 0.68
C GLU A 134 -14.82 -4.20 1.80
N GLU A 135 -14.26 -5.36 1.47
CA GLU A 135 -13.71 -6.27 2.48
C GLU A 135 -12.51 -5.64 3.18
N MET A 136 -11.63 -5.00 2.41
CA MET A 136 -10.47 -4.29 2.95
C MET A 136 -10.89 -3.08 3.80
N VAL A 137 -11.95 -2.35 3.40
CA VAL A 137 -12.50 -1.26 4.22
C VAL A 137 -13.03 -1.78 5.55
N ARG A 138 -13.84 -2.85 5.55
CA ARG A 138 -14.34 -3.48 6.78
C ARG A 138 -13.20 -3.95 7.67
N TRP A 139 -12.19 -4.59 7.06
CA TRP A 139 -11.01 -5.03 7.79
C TRP A 139 -10.23 -3.86 8.40
N CYS A 140 -10.03 -2.77 7.67
CA CYS A 140 -9.36 -1.58 8.19
C CYS A 140 -10.10 -1.01 9.41
N LEU A 141 -11.43 -0.90 9.33
CA LEU A 141 -12.27 -0.41 10.43
C LEU A 141 -12.22 -1.34 11.65
N ASP A 142 -12.27 -2.67 11.45
CA ASP A 142 -12.09 -3.68 12.52
C ASP A 142 -10.72 -3.56 13.21
N LYS A 143 -9.68 -3.15 12.48
CA LYS A 143 -8.33 -2.92 13.02
C LYS A 143 -8.11 -1.51 13.57
N GLY A 144 -9.16 -0.70 13.70
CA GLY A 144 -9.08 0.61 14.33
C GLY A 144 -8.64 1.73 13.40
N ALA A 145 -8.86 1.58 12.09
CA ALA A 145 -8.81 2.73 11.18
C ALA A 145 -9.83 3.79 11.61
N THR A 146 -9.36 5.02 11.74
CA THR A 146 -10.14 6.17 12.17
C THR A 146 -10.54 7.02 10.97
N ILE A 147 -11.76 7.52 11.00
CA ILE A 147 -12.27 8.48 10.02
C ILE A 147 -12.43 9.83 10.73
N GLU A 148 -11.79 10.85 10.19
CA GLU A 148 -11.78 12.20 10.73
C GLU A 148 -12.55 13.15 9.82
N GLN A 149 -12.95 14.31 10.35
CA GLN A 149 -13.63 15.35 9.56
C GLN A 149 -12.74 15.90 8.43
N SER A 150 -11.41 15.81 8.58
CA SER A 150 -10.45 16.16 7.53
C SER A 150 -10.38 15.13 6.39
N ASP A 151 -11.00 13.95 6.53
CA ASP A 151 -11.03 12.91 5.49
C ASP A 151 -12.15 13.16 4.45
N GLU A 152 -12.41 14.43 4.10
CA GLU A 152 -13.52 14.89 3.23
C GLU A 152 -13.49 14.29 1.81
N THR A 153 -12.32 13.83 1.36
CA THR A 153 -12.15 13.20 0.04
C THR A 153 -12.52 11.72 0.04
N LEU A 154 -12.66 11.07 1.20
CA LEU A 154 -12.89 9.62 1.30
C LEU A 154 -14.22 9.21 0.64
N LEU A 155 -15.33 9.85 1.04
CA LEU A 155 -16.63 9.57 0.42
C LEU A 155 -16.69 10.07 -1.03
N ALA A 156 -15.98 11.13 -1.37
CA ALA A 156 -15.90 11.61 -2.76
C ALA A 156 -15.23 10.58 -3.69
N ASP A 157 -14.13 9.95 -3.26
CA ASP A 157 -13.48 8.87 -3.99
C ASP A 157 -14.44 7.68 -4.14
N VAL A 158 -15.08 7.22 -3.06
CA VAL A 158 -16.05 6.11 -3.08
C VAL A 158 -17.25 6.39 -3.99
N ALA A 159 -17.82 7.59 -3.91
CA ALA A 159 -18.94 8.04 -4.73
C ALA A 159 -18.58 8.07 -6.22
N SER A 160 -17.34 8.43 -6.57
CA SER A 160 -16.83 8.40 -7.94
C SER A 160 -16.83 6.98 -8.56
N PHE A 161 -16.62 5.95 -7.72
CA PHE A 161 -16.66 4.55 -8.12
C PHE A 161 -18.07 3.96 -8.09
N GLY A 162 -19.00 4.57 -7.35
CA GLY A 162 -20.38 4.10 -7.22
C GLY A 162 -20.56 2.95 -6.24
N SER A 163 -19.61 2.74 -5.32
CA SER A 163 -19.67 1.67 -4.32
C SER A 163 -20.60 2.04 -3.16
N ILE A 164 -21.91 1.77 -3.31
CA ILE A 164 -22.94 2.11 -2.31
C ILE A 164 -22.69 1.43 -0.97
N ASP A 165 -22.35 0.14 -0.96
CA ASP A 165 -22.12 -0.59 0.29
C ASP A 165 -20.93 -0.02 1.06
N THR A 166 -19.81 0.27 0.38
CA THR A 166 -18.68 0.98 1.01
C THR A 166 -19.08 2.37 1.51
N CYS A 167 -19.88 3.12 0.76
CA CYS A 167 -20.37 4.43 1.17
C CYS A 167 -21.18 4.34 2.47
N ARG A 168 -22.11 3.37 2.55
CA ARG A 168 -22.92 3.11 3.74
C ARG A 168 -22.07 2.79 4.96
N ILE A 169 -21.13 1.85 4.83
CA ILE A 169 -20.22 1.47 5.93
C ILE A 169 -19.45 2.68 6.44
N LEU A 170 -18.91 3.50 5.55
CA LEU A 170 -18.12 4.67 5.93
C LEU A 170 -19.00 5.76 6.60
N LEU A 171 -20.23 5.96 6.12
CA LEU A 171 -21.21 6.85 6.75
C LEU A 171 -21.59 6.39 8.18
N GLU A 172 -21.82 5.09 8.37
CA GLU A 172 -22.07 4.49 9.70
C GLU A 172 -20.90 4.74 10.67
N HIS A 173 -19.69 4.86 10.13
CA HIS A 173 -18.47 5.18 10.88
C HIS A 173 -18.14 6.69 10.92
N GLY A 174 -19.09 7.55 10.54
CA GLY A 174 -18.98 9.01 10.69
C GLY A 174 -18.17 9.72 9.61
N ALA A 175 -18.00 9.10 8.43
CA ALA A 175 -17.30 9.74 7.33
C ALA A 175 -18.01 11.03 6.87
N PRO A 176 -17.26 12.14 6.71
CA PRO A 176 -17.85 13.41 6.31
C PRO A 176 -18.36 13.36 4.87
N ILE A 177 -19.60 13.81 4.67
CA ILE A 177 -20.14 14.09 3.34
C ILE A 177 -19.80 15.53 2.95
N SER A 178 -19.30 15.72 1.73
CA SER A 178 -18.97 17.04 1.19
C SER A 178 -19.72 17.29 -0.12
N GLU A 179 -19.76 18.55 -0.58
CA GLU A 179 -20.30 18.87 -1.91
C GLU A 179 -19.62 18.06 -3.03
N SER A 180 -18.33 17.75 -2.83
CA SER A 180 -17.56 16.92 -3.75
C SER A 180 -18.07 15.48 -3.84
N THR A 181 -18.75 14.96 -2.82
CA THR A 181 -19.31 13.59 -2.81
C THR A 181 -20.36 13.41 -3.90
N LEU A 182 -21.40 14.26 -3.89
CA LEU A 182 -22.46 14.22 -4.90
C LEU A 182 -21.94 14.63 -6.28
N HIS A 183 -21.07 15.66 -6.33
CA HIS A 183 -20.47 16.12 -7.58
C HIS A 183 -19.71 15.00 -8.30
N ASN A 184 -18.89 14.23 -7.58
CA ASN A 184 -18.12 13.13 -8.17
C ASN A 184 -19.01 11.97 -8.63
N ALA A 185 -20.06 11.61 -7.88
CA ALA A 185 -21.02 10.60 -8.33
C ALA A 185 -21.71 11.01 -9.63
N ALA A 186 -22.19 12.26 -9.70
CA ALA A 186 -22.86 12.80 -10.89
C ALA A 186 -21.90 12.90 -12.08
N TRP A 187 -20.70 13.47 -11.88
CA TRP A 187 -19.67 13.62 -12.92
C TRP A 187 -19.22 12.28 -13.51
N ARG A 188 -19.11 11.24 -12.68
CA ARG A 188 -18.74 9.88 -13.11
C ARG A 188 -19.92 9.06 -13.64
N GLY A 189 -21.13 9.63 -13.68
CA GLY A 189 -22.32 8.94 -14.17
C GLY A 189 -22.71 7.73 -13.32
N ARG A 190 -22.78 7.91 -12.00
CA ARG A 190 -23.20 6.89 -11.02
C ARG A 190 -24.63 7.14 -10.54
N PRO A 191 -25.68 6.86 -11.34
CA PRO A 191 -27.05 7.28 -11.02
C PRO A 191 -27.62 6.61 -9.77
N GLU A 192 -27.28 5.35 -9.50
CA GLU A 192 -27.70 4.65 -8.27
C GLU A 192 -27.06 5.28 -7.04
N MET A 193 -25.78 5.67 -7.12
CA MET A 193 -25.09 6.39 -6.05
C MET A 193 -25.66 7.80 -5.86
N VAL A 194 -25.99 8.53 -6.92
CA VAL A 194 -26.66 9.83 -6.82
C VAL A 194 -28.01 9.70 -6.13
N THR A 195 -28.80 8.70 -6.50
CA THR A 195 -30.10 8.42 -5.86
C THR A 195 -29.90 8.13 -4.38
N TYR A 196 -28.98 7.23 -4.06
CA TYR A 196 -28.61 6.90 -2.67
C TYR A 196 -28.19 8.14 -1.87
N LEU A 197 -27.30 8.98 -2.40
CA LEU A 197 -26.83 10.18 -1.69
C LEU A 197 -27.91 11.25 -1.52
N VAL A 198 -28.90 11.33 -2.41
CA VAL A 198 -30.03 12.26 -2.27
C VAL A 198 -31.04 11.77 -1.25
N ASP A 199 -31.16 10.45 -1.07
CA ASP A 199 -32.06 9.87 -0.07
C ASP A 199 -31.46 9.91 1.35
N GLU A 200 -30.13 9.92 1.47
CA GLU A 200 -29.39 9.93 2.75
C GLU A 200 -29.04 11.34 3.30
N VAL A 201 -29.29 12.41 2.53
CA VAL A 201 -29.02 13.83 2.90
C VAL A 201 -30.30 14.64 2.99
#